data_AF-A0A8F5C2L6-F1
#
_entry.id   AF-A0A8F5C2L6-F1
#
_cell.length_a   1.000
_cell.length_b   1.000
_cell.length_c   1.000
_cell.angle_alpha   90.00
_cell.angle_beta   90.00
_cell.angle_gamma   90.00
#
_symmetry.space_group_name_H-M   'P 1'
#
loop_
_entity.id
_entity.type
_entity.pdbx_description
1 polymer ?
#
loop_
_entity_poly.entity_id
_entity_poly.type
_entity_poly.pdbx_seq_one_letter_code
_entity_poly.pdbx_strand_id
1 'polypeptide(L)'
;MNRDIGKNAERELVSILRGEGFNAVRIPTSNSSPNPLPDIFATKGNNLLSIECKSTWESKVKVKEHQVKKLFDFLSMFTMNGIPVIAVKFKQIHEWRVLVPEKAEDIVVTIDNTIPMENLFKILEKKVEEKILTP
;
A
#
# COMPACT_ATOMS: atom_id res chain seq x y z
N MET A 1 -0.17 4.47 -18.62
CA MET A 1 0.11 3.12 -18.09
C MET A 1 -0.82 2.14 -18.80
N ASN A 2 -0.30 1.08 -19.41
CA ASN A 2 -1.14 0.09 -20.09
C ASN A 2 -2.01 -0.63 -19.03
N ARG A 3 -3.33 -0.74 -19.24
CA ARG A 3 -4.29 -1.23 -18.23
C ARG A 3 -3.92 -2.62 -17.70
N ASP A 4 -3.35 -3.46 -18.55
CA ASP A 4 -2.98 -4.83 -18.18
C ASP A 4 -1.71 -4.89 -17.33
N ILE A 5 -0.78 -3.94 -17.50
CA ILE A 5 0.43 -3.82 -16.67
C ILE A 5 0.06 -3.44 -15.23
N GLY A 6 -0.86 -2.48 -15.05
CA GLY A 6 -1.36 -2.09 -13.73
C GLY A 6 -2.03 -3.27 -13.00
N LYS A 7 -2.94 -3.96 -13.69
CA LYS A 7 -3.61 -5.16 -13.14
C LYS A 7 -2.64 -6.26 -12.74
N ASN A 8 -1.57 -6.49 -13.51
CA ASN A 8 -0.60 -7.53 -13.19
C ASN A 8 0.23 -7.18 -11.95
N ALA A 9 0.68 -5.93 -11.82
CA ALA A 9 1.37 -5.48 -10.61
C ALA A 9 0.45 -5.57 -9.37
N GLU A 10 -0.82 -5.19 -9.49
CA GLU A 10 -1.79 -5.33 -8.40
C GLU A 10 -2.00 -6.80 -8.01
N ARG A 11 -2.14 -7.72 -8.98
CA ARG A 11 -2.30 -9.15 -8.70
C ARG A 11 -1.07 -9.75 -8.02
N GLU A 12 0.11 -9.38 -8.49
CA GLU A 12 1.37 -9.78 -7.87
C GLU A 12 1.44 -9.32 -6.41
N LEU A 13 1.12 -8.06 -6.15
CA LEU A 13 1.11 -7.51 -4.80
C LEU A 13 0.08 -8.20 -3.89
N VAL A 14 -1.12 -8.48 -4.39
CA VAL A 14 -2.12 -9.27 -3.66
C VAL A 14 -1.58 -10.67 -3.31
N SER A 15 -0.84 -11.31 -4.22
CA SER A 15 -0.22 -12.61 -3.97
C SER A 15 0.85 -12.53 -2.87
N ILE A 16 1.70 -11.49 -2.89
CA ILE A 16 2.72 -11.24 -1.85
C ILE A 16 2.04 -11.07 -0.49
N LEU A 17 1.06 -10.17 -0.39
CA LEU A 17 0.32 -9.92 0.86
C LEU A 17 -0.32 -11.19 1.42
N ARG A 18 -0.91 -12.03 0.56
CA ARG A 18 -1.48 -13.33 0.96
C ARG A 18 -0.43 -14.32 1.45
N GLY A 19 0.74 -14.36 0.81
CA GLY A 19 1.88 -15.16 1.27
C GLY A 19 2.34 -14.77 2.69
N GLU A 20 2.21 -13.49 3.02
CA GLU A 20 2.53 -12.93 4.35
C GLU A 20 1.37 -13.02 5.36
N GLY A 21 0.31 -13.76 5.02
CA GLY A 21 -0.83 -14.03 5.90
C GLY A 21 -1.87 -12.91 5.98
N PHE A 22 -1.84 -11.93 5.06
CA PHE A 22 -2.93 -10.96 4.93
C PHE A 22 -4.08 -11.50 4.07
N ASN A 23 -5.31 -11.18 4.45
CA ASN A 23 -6.46 -11.28 3.57
C ASN A 23 -6.49 -10.06 2.63
N ALA A 24 -5.92 -10.21 1.43
CA ALA A 24 -5.81 -9.12 0.45
C ALA A 24 -6.77 -9.28 -0.73
N VAL A 25 -7.35 -8.16 -1.17
CA VAL A 25 -8.18 -8.06 -2.38
C VAL A 25 -7.90 -6.77 -3.13
N ARG A 26 -8.12 -6.83 -4.44
CA ARG A 26 -8.00 -5.71 -5.37
C ARG A 26 -9.38 -5.10 -5.60
N ILE A 27 -9.47 -3.77 -5.62
CA ILE A 27 -10.73 -3.08 -5.91
C ILE A 27 -10.77 -2.73 -7.40
N PRO A 28 -11.75 -3.22 -8.17
CA PRO A 28 -11.91 -2.81 -9.56
C PRO A 28 -12.25 -1.31 -9.64
N THR A 29 -11.79 -0.63 -10.69
CA THR A 29 -12.19 0.75 -11.06
C THR A 29 -11.82 1.89 -10.09
N SER A 30 -10.83 1.73 -9.21
CA SER A 30 -10.31 2.77 -8.29
C SER A 30 -9.89 4.09 -8.98
N ASN A 31 -9.48 4.02 -10.25
CA ASN A 31 -8.74 5.08 -10.94
C ASN A 31 -9.55 6.28 -11.45
N SER A 32 -10.86 6.14 -11.69
CA SER A 32 -11.67 7.18 -12.36
C SER A 32 -12.85 7.68 -11.53
N SER A 33 -13.03 7.12 -10.33
CA SER A 33 -14.15 7.46 -9.46
C SER A 33 -13.74 8.47 -8.38
N PRO A 34 -14.63 9.41 -7.99
CA PRO A 34 -14.46 10.21 -6.78
C PRO A 34 -14.56 9.35 -5.50
N ASN A 35 -14.93 8.07 -5.62
CA ASN A 35 -15.05 7.19 -4.47
C ASN A 35 -13.71 7.04 -3.73
N PRO A 36 -13.74 7.00 -2.39
CA PRO A 36 -12.56 6.82 -1.54
C PRO A 36 -12.13 5.36 -1.53
N LEU A 37 -11.73 4.83 -2.67
CA LEU A 37 -11.35 3.43 -2.82
C LEU A 37 -9.87 3.32 -3.19
N PRO A 38 -9.06 2.54 -2.44
CA PRO A 38 -7.69 2.23 -2.81
C PRO A 38 -7.66 1.26 -4.00
N ASP A 39 -6.46 0.97 -4.53
CA ASP A 39 -6.29 -0.08 -5.53
C ASP A 39 -6.41 -1.47 -4.89
N ILE A 40 -5.84 -1.62 -3.70
CA ILE A 40 -5.82 -2.85 -2.91
C ILE A 40 -6.12 -2.49 -1.46
N PHE A 41 -6.85 -3.34 -0.76
CA PHE A 41 -6.85 -3.34 0.69
C PHE A 41 -6.53 -4.75 1.21
N ALA A 42 -5.96 -4.80 2.40
CA ALA A 42 -5.56 -6.06 3.02
C ALA A 42 -5.72 -6.01 4.54
N THR A 43 -6.11 -7.13 5.16
CA THR A 43 -6.26 -7.22 6.62
C THR A 43 -5.44 -8.35 7.22
N LYS A 44 -4.86 -8.14 8.40
CA LYS A 44 -4.21 -9.16 9.24
C LYS A 44 -4.44 -8.81 10.70
N GLY A 45 -5.23 -9.61 11.41
CA GLY A 45 -5.74 -9.25 12.73
C GLY A 45 -6.53 -7.92 12.68
N ASN A 46 -6.19 -6.98 13.57
CA ASN A 46 -6.82 -5.65 13.60
C ASN A 46 -6.15 -4.62 12.66
N ASN A 47 -5.13 -5.01 11.88
CA ASN A 47 -4.49 -4.10 10.94
C ASN A 47 -5.25 -4.09 9.60
N LEU A 48 -5.49 -2.89 9.06
CA LEU A 48 -6.09 -2.66 7.74
C LEU A 48 -5.12 -1.82 6.88
N LEU A 49 -4.62 -2.41 5.81
CA LEU A 49 -3.82 -1.70 4.81
C LEU A 49 -4.73 -1.11 3.73
N SER A 50 -4.54 0.17 3.41
CA SER A 50 -5.17 0.85 2.27
C SER A 50 -4.09 1.27 1.30
N ILE A 51 -4.07 0.67 0.11
CA ILE A 51 -2.86 0.63 -0.73
C ILE A 51 -3.11 1.27 -2.11
N GLU A 52 -2.29 2.24 -2.47
CA GLU A 52 -2.08 2.71 -3.84
C GLU A 52 -0.94 1.89 -4.47
N CYS A 53 -1.19 1.23 -5.60
CA CYS A 53 -0.26 0.30 -6.22
C CYS A 53 0.30 0.88 -7.53
N LYS A 54 1.63 1.01 -7.61
CA LYS A 54 2.32 1.46 -8.82
C LYS A 54 3.40 0.46 -9.24
N SER A 55 3.73 0.45 -10.52
CA SER A 55 4.95 -0.18 -11.03
C SER A 55 5.62 0.74 -12.04
N THR A 56 6.95 0.82 -12.00
CA THR A 56 7.71 1.74 -12.85
C THR A 56 9.05 1.15 -13.26
N TRP A 57 9.57 1.55 -14.42
CA TRP A 57 10.97 1.35 -14.79
C TRP A 57 11.84 2.54 -14.38
N GLU A 58 11.21 3.67 -14.04
CA GLU A 58 11.89 4.88 -13.57
C GLU A 58 12.37 4.75 -12.13
N SER A 59 13.29 5.63 -11.72
CA SER A 59 13.76 5.74 -10.34
C SER A 59 12.79 6.46 -9.40
N LYS A 60 11.70 7.03 -9.92
CA LYS A 60 10.70 7.75 -9.15
C LYS A 60 9.28 7.60 -9.69
N VAL A 61 8.29 7.75 -8.81
CA VAL A 61 6.85 7.81 -9.16
C VAL A 61 6.20 8.97 -8.42
N LYS A 62 5.42 9.79 -9.15
CA LYS A 62 4.59 10.82 -8.53
C LYS A 62 3.23 10.23 -8.17
N VAL A 63 2.83 10.39 -6.91
CA VAL A 63 1.48 10.09 -6.41
C VAL A 63 0.82 11.39 -6.03
N LYS A 64 -0.41 11.59 -6.51
CA LYS A 64 -1.12 12.85 -6.34
C LYS A 64 -1.83 12.91 -4.99
N GLU A 65 -1.98 14.11 -4.43
CA GLU A 65 -2.69 14.35 -3.18
C GLU A 65 -4.04 13.64 -3.13
N HIS A 66 -4.85 13.74 -4.19
CA HIS A 66 -6.16 13.09 -4.23
C HIS A 66 -6.10 11.56 -4.15
N GLN A 67 -5.02 10.93 -4.65
CA GLN A 67 -4.82 9.48 -4.54
C GLN A 67 -4.44 9.12 -3.11
N VAL A 68 -3.56 9.89 -2.49
CA VAL A 68 -3.19 9.72 -1.08
C VAL A 68 -4.41 9.91 -0.19
N LYS A 69 -5.22 10.94 -0.44
CA LYS A 69 -6.46 11.21 0.28
C LYS A 69 -7.43 10.04 0.23
N LYS A 70 -7.60 9.36 -0.92
CA LYS A 70 -8.43 8.15 -1.03
C LYS A 70 -8.02 7.07 -0.03
N LEU A 71 -6.71 6.93 0.23
CA LEU A 71 -6.22 5.92 1.19
C LEU A 71 -6.72 6.23 2.60
N PHE A 72 -6.57 7.49 3.04
CA PHE A 72 -7.03 7.96 4.35
C PHE A 72 -8.55 7.94 4.47
N ASP A 73 -9.27 8.42 3.46
CA ASP A 73 -10.73 8.43 3.44
C ASP A 73 -11.28 7.00 3.54
N PHE A 74 -10.71 6.03 2.81
CA PHE A 74 -11.07 4.62 2.93
C PHE A 74 -10.87 4.10 4.34
N LEU A 75 -9.71 4.36 4.94
CA LEU A 75 -9.40 3.90 6.29
C LEU A 75 -10.35 4.50 7.34
N SER A 76 -10.77 5.75 7.17
CA SER A 76 -11.70 6.44 8.07
C SER A 76 -13.08 5.78 8.16
N MET A 77 -13.42 4.91 7.20
CA MET A 77 -14.67 4.15 7.19
C MET A 77 -14.66 2.97 8.18
N PHE A 78 -13.50 2.63 8.75
CA PHE A 78 -13.32 1.44 9.60
C PHE A 78 -12.74 1.81 10.96
N THR A 79 -13.03 0.99 11.97
CA THR A 79 -12.49 1.14 13.34
C THR A 79 -11.19 0.36 13.55
N MET A 80 -10.62 -0.21 12.48
CA MET A 80 -9.39 -0.99 12.51
C MET A 80 -8.16 -0.08 12.63
N ASN A 81 -7.00 -0.65 12.98
CA ASN A 81 -5.74 0.05 12.89
C ASN A 81 -5.35 0.26 11.42
N GLY A 82 -5.70 1.42 10.87
CA GLY A 82 -5.50 1.75 9.46
C GLY A 82 -4.07 2.19 9.15
N ILE A 83 -3.49 1.63 8.09
CA ILE A 83 -2.17 2.01 7.56
C ILE A 83 -2.33 2.37 6.08
N PRO A 84 -2.16 3.65 5.70
CA PRO A 84 -2.10 4.01 4.29
C PRO A 84 -0.74 3.59 3.73
N VAL A 85 -0.71 3.03 2.53
CA VAL A 85 0.52 2.54 1.91
C VAL A 85 0.56 2.94 0.45
N ILE A 86 1.68 3.53 0.02
CA ILE A 86 2.03 3.62 -1.39
C ILE A 86 3.02 2.49 -1.67
N ALA A 87 2.60 1.49 -2.44
CA ALA A 87 3.42 0.36 -2.82
C ALA A 87 3.89 0.50 -4.27
N VAL A 88 5.21 0.52 -4.47
CA VAL A 88 5.83 0.70 -5.79
C VAL A 88 6.75 -0.47 -6.10
N LYS A 89 6.49 -1.16 -7.22
CA LYS A 89 7.45 -2.06 -7.84
C LYS A 89 8.44 -1.25 -8.68
N PHE A 90 9.66 -1.09 -8.18
CA PHE A 90 10.78 -0.49 -8.94
C PHE A 90 11.42 -1.56 -9.81
N LYS A 91 10.96 -1.69 -11.05
CA LYS A 91 11.37 -2.77 -11.96
C LYS A 91 12.85 -2.76 -12.30
N GLN A 92 13.51 -1.60 -12.24
CA GLN A 92 14.96 -1.47 -12.47
C GLN A 92 15.82 -2.23 -11.43
N ILE A 93 15.30 -2.43 -10.21
CA ILE A 93 15.98 -3.17 -9.13
C ILE A 93 15.21 -4.44 -8.71
N HIS A 94 14.14 -4.78 -9.44
CA HIS A 94 13.28 -5.93 -9.18
C HIS A 94 12.70 -6.01 -7.76
N GLU A 95 12.41 -4.87 -7.12
CA GLU A 95 12.00 -4.81 -5.71
C GLU A 95 10.64 -4.13 -5.51
N TRP A 96 9.86 -4.62 -4.55
CA TRP A 96 8.68 -3.92 -4.01
C TRP A 96 9.10 -3.07 -2.82
N ARG A 97 8.84 -1.78 -2.92
CA ARG A 97 9.14 -0.82 -1.87
C ARG A 97 7.91 -0.04 -1.47
N VAL A 98 7.88 0.43 -0.23
CA VAL A 98 6.72 1.09 0.36
C VAL A 98 7.08 2.41 1.02
N LEU A 99 6.12 3.32 0.98
CA LEU A 99 6.09 4.56 1.75
C LEU A 99 4.74 4.63 2.47
N VAL A 100 4.76 4.96 3.76
CA VAL A 100 3.56 5.24 4.57
C VAL A 100 3.39 6.75 4.63
N PRO A 101 2.41 7.34 3.94
CA PRO A 101 2.20 8.78 3.98
C PRO A 101 1.67 9.21 5.35
N GLU A 102 2.12 10.36 5.83
CA GLU A 102 1.65 10.95 7.10
C GLU A 102 0.38 11.80 6.93
N LYS A 103 0.20 12.37 5.73
CA LYS A 103 -0.93 13.24 5.38
C LYS A 103 -1.19 13.19 3.87
N ALA A 104 -2.35 13.72 3.45
CA ALA A 104 -2.68 13.85 2.04
C ALA A 104 -1.90 15.03 1.42
N GLU A 105 -0.95 14.73 0.53
CA GLU A 105 -0.21 15.71 -0.27
C GLU A 105 0.35 15.06 -1.55
N ASP A 106 0.86 15.87 -2.47
CA ASP A 106 1.61 15.37 -3.64
C ASP A 106 2.94 14.76 -3.15
N ILE A 107 3.16 13.47 -3.40
CA ILE A 107 4.36 12.74 -2.96
C ILE A 107 5.16 12.27 -4.18
N VAL A 108 6.48 12.45 -4.14
CA VAL A 108 7.41 11.81 -5.07
C VAL A 108 8.07 10.65 -4.36
N VAL A 109 7.70 9.43 -4.76
CA VAL A 109 8.24 8.19 -4.21
C VAL A 109 9.51 7.82 -4.97
N THR A 110 10.60 7.59 -4.25
CA THR A 110 11.91 7.17 -4.76
C THR A 110 12.39 5.93 -4.01
N ILE A 111 13.50 5.33 -4.44
CA ILE A 111 14.13 4.22 -3.69
C ILE A 111 14.61 4.72 -2.31
N ASP A 112 15.14 5.94 -2.24
CA ASP A 112 15.76 6.50 -1.03
C ASP A 112 14.77 6.81 0.10
N ASN A 113 13.55 7.23 -0.24
CA ASN A 113 12.52 7.56 0.74
C ASN A 113 11.51 6.42 0.99
N THR A 114 11.80 5.23 0.47
CA THR A 114 11.01 4.02 0.69
C THR A 114 11.81 2.98 1.44
N ILE A 115 11.11 2.04 2.05
CA ILE A 115 11.70 0.83 2.61
C ILE A 115 11.30 -0.41 1.79
N PRO A 116 12.10 -1.49 1.79
CA PRO A 116 11.65 -2.79 1.30
C PRO A 116 10.32 -3.19 1.96
N MET A 117 9.41 -3.78 1.19
CA MET A 117 8.09 -4.17 1.69
C MET A 117 8.16 -5.16 2.86
N GLU A 118 9.15 -6.04 2.86
CA GLU A 118 9.42 -7.01 3.94
C GLU A 118 9.71 -6.31 5.27
N ASN A 119 10.32 -5.12 5.23
CA ASN A 119 10.59 -4.34 6.44
C ASN A 119 9.29 -3.76 7.03
N LEU A 120 8.31 -3.40 6.21
CA LEU A 120 6.98 -3.00 6.70
C LEU A 120 6.31 -4.17 7.44
N PHE A 121 6.37 -5.38 6.90
CA PHE A 121 5.78 -6.57 7.56
C PHE A 121 6.42 -6.81 8.93
N LYS A 122 7.75 -6.77 9.01
CA LYS A 122 8.49 -6.90 10.29
C LYS A 122 8.08 -5.81 11.30
N ILE A 123 7.89 -4.57 10.85
CA ILE A 123 7.43 -3.48 11.74
C ILE A 123 6.02 -3.75 12.26
N LEU A 124 5.12 -4.25 11.41
CA LEU A 124 3.75 -4.56 11.80
C LEU A 124 3.68 -5.74 12.77
N GLU A 125 4.53 -6.77 12.60
CA GLU A 125 4.61 -7.92 13.50
C GLU A 125 5.14 -7.52 14.87
N LYS A 126 6.25 -6.76 14.94
CA LYS A 126 6.79 -6.25 16.21
C LYS A 126 5.78 -5.43 17.00
N LYS A 127 5.02 -4.55 16.33
CA LYS A 127 3.96 -3.76 17.00
C LYS A 127 2.85 -4.62 17.60
N VAL A 128 2.59 -5.80 17.03
CA VAL A 128 1.61 -6.74 17.59
C VAL A 128 2.21 -7.42 18.83
N GLU A 129 3.46 -7.85 18.77
CA GLU A 129 4.17 -8.47 19.90
C GLU A 129 4.26 -7.51 21.10
N GLU A 130 4.63 -6.25 20.87
CA GLU A 130 4.75 -5.22 21.92
C GLU A 130 3.41 -4.96 22.64
N LYS A 131 2.30 -4.96 21.89
CA LYS A 131 0.94 -4.82 22.46
C LYS A 131 0.51 -6.02 23.30
N ILE A 132 0.99 -7.22 22.98
CA ILE A 132 0.71 -8.42 23.80
C ILE A 132 1.49 -8.36 25.12
N LEU A 133 2.68 -7.75 25.09
CA LEU A 133 3.58 -7.65 26.25
C LEU A 133 3.27 -6.47 27.19
N THR A 134 2.36 -5.58 26.82
CA THR A 134 1.91 -4.44 27.64
C THR A 134 0.44 -4.65 28.07
N PRO A 135 0.20 -5.25 29.27
CA PRO A 135 -1.14 -5.57 29.76
C PRO A 135 -1.99 -4.35 30.11
#